data_AF-A0A7R9QS22-F1
#
_entry.id   AF-A0A7R9QS22-F1
#
_cell.length_a   1.000
_cell.length_b   1.000
_cell.length_c   1.000
_cell.angle_alpha   90.00
_cell.angle_beta   90.00
_cell.angle_gamma   90.00
#
_symmetry.space_group_name_H-M   'P 1'
#
loop_
_entity.id
_entity.type
_entity.pdbx_description
1 polymer ?
#
loop_
_entity_poly.entity_id
_entity_poly.type
_entity_poly.pdbx_seq_one_letter_code
_entity_poly.pdbx_strand_id
1 'polypeptide(L)' 'MSAIFLRSQETHCYEVSQNDTVFDLKLYIESVEKIPNEDQVLYCCGRPLDDDQETFGRRRGPNTNQT' A
#
# COMPACT_ATOMS: atom_id res chain seq x y z
N MET A 1 -3.41 -1.25 15.44
CA MET A 1 -3.52 -2.39 14.51
C MET A 1 -4.51 -1.98 13.45
N SER A 2 -4.06 -1.87 12.21
CA SER A 2 -4.91 -1.54 11.08
C SER A 2 -4.80 -2.69 10.09
N ALA A 3 -5.92 -3.21 9.61
CA ALA A 3 -5.93 -4.22 8.56
C ALA A 3 -6.28 -3.54 7.23
N ILE A 4 -5.63 -4.00 6.16
CA ILE A 4 -5.95 -3.58 4.79
C ILE A 4 -6.38 -4.78 3.98
N PHE A 5 -7.25 -4.53 3.00
CA PHE A 5 -7.71 -5.52 2.05
C PHE A 5 -6.98 -5.31 0.73
N LEU A 6 -6.20 -6.32 0.33
CA LEU A 6 -5.55 -6.37 -0.96
C LEU A 6 -6.50 -7.10 -1.90
N ARG A 7 -6.91 -6.45 -2.99
CA ARG A 7 -7.83 -7.03 -3.98
C ARG A 7 -7.09 -7.23 -5.30
N SER A 8 -6.71 -8.48 -5.57
CA SER A 8 -6.04 -8.94 -6.80
C SER A 8 -6.91 -10.00 -7.48
N GLN A 9 -6.37 -11.20 -7.79
CA GLN A 9 -7.20 -12.33 -8.24
C GLN A 9 -8.10 -12.83 -7.11
N GLU A 10 -7.56 -12.87 -5.89
CA GLU A 10 -8.33 -13.13 -4.67
C GLU A 10 -8.24 -11.93 -3.70
N THR A 11 -9.17 -11.86 -2.75
CA THR A 11 -9.15 -10.81 -1.72
C THR A 11 -8.39 -11.30 -0.50
N HIS A 12 -7.24 -10.72 -0.23
CA HIS A 12 -6.41 -11.03 0.93
C HIS A 12 -6.57 -9.98 2.03
N CYS A 13 -6.64 -10.42 3.28
CA CYS A 13 -6.64 -9.54 4.45
C CYS A 13 -5.22 -9.52 5.01
N TYR A 14 -4.56 -8.37 4.97
CA TYR A 14 -3.20 -8.19 5.47
C TYR A 14 -3.21 -7.23 6.66
N GLU A 15 -2.63 -7.67 7.78
CA GLU A 15 -2.49 -6.83 8.97
C GLU A 15 -1.24 -5.95 8.81
N VAL A 16 -1.43 -4.63 8.66
CA VAL A 16 -0.32 -3.68 8.57
C VAL A 16 0.05 -3.12 9.93
N SER A 17 1.34 -3.15 10.20
CA SER A 17 2.01 -2.47 11.30
C SER A 17 2.51 -1.08 10.86
N GLN A 18 2.85 -0.22 11.84
CA GLN A 18 3.34 1.14 11.56
C GLN A 18 4.64 1.20 10.77
N ASN A 19 5.37 0.09 10.72
CA ASN A 19 6.66 -0.04 10.06
C ASN A 19 6.55 -0.76 8.71
N ASP A 20 5.36 -1.22 8.34
CA ASP A 20 5.18 -1.98 7.11
C ASP A 20 5.13 -1.04 5.91
N THR A 21 5.88 -1.42 4.89
CA THR A 21 6.03 -0.67 3.65
C THR A 21 5.16 -1.26 2.55
N VAL A 22 4.98 -0.48 1.48
CA VAL A 22 4.32 -0.98 0.27
C VAL A 22 5.11 -2.14 -0.35
N PHE A 23 6.43 -2.16 -0.19
CA PHE A 23 7.29 -3.26 -0.62
C PHE A 23 6.94 -4.59 0.05
N ASP A 24 6.68 -4.60 1.36
CA ASP A 24 6.31 -5.81 2.10
C ASP A 24 4.99 -6.41 1.59
N LEU A 25 4.04 -5.53 1.23
CA LEU A 25 2.77 -5.95 0.63
C LEU A 25 2.97 -6.57 -0.75
N LYS A 26 3.87 -6.00 -1.57
CA LYS A 26 4.19 -6.56 -2.89
C LYS A 26 4.87 -7.92 -2.80
N LEU A 27 5.79 -8.09 -1.85
CA LEU A 27 6.42 -9.40 -1.58
C LEU A 27 5.38 -10.45 -1.16
N TYR A 28 4.41 -10.05 -0.35
CA TYR A 28 3.33 -10.95 0.04
C TYR A 28 2.49 -11.39 -1.17
N ILE A 29 2.10 -10.44 -2.02
CA ILE A 29 1.35 -10.74 -3.25
C ILE A 29 2.18 -11.58 -4.22
N GLU A 30 3.49 -11.34 -4.33
CA GLU A 30 4.38 -12.16 -5.16
C GLU A 30 4.41 -13.60 -4.67
N SER A 31 4.45 -13.82 -3.36
CA SER A 31 4.42 -15.16 -2.78
C SER A 31 3.09 -15.89 -3.01
N VAL A 32 1.97 -15.17 -2.93
CA VAL A 32 0.63 -15.75 -3.00
C VAL A 32 0.13 -15.89 -4.44
N GLU A 33 0.28 -14.85 -5.25
CA GLU A 33 -0.26 -14.76 -6.61
C GLU A 33 0.79 -15.02 -7.70
N LYS A 34 2.08 -15.09 -7.33
CA LYS A 34 3.21 -15.28 -8.26
C LYS A 34 3.36 -14.20 -9.32
N ILE A 35 3.00 -12.97 -8.95
CA ILE A 35 3.22 -11.78 -9.78
C ILE A 35 4.49 -11.08 -9.28
N PRO A 36 5.48 -10.76 -10.13
CA PRO A 36 6.67 -10.04 -9.71
C PRO A 36 6.33 -8.68 -9.09
N ASN A 37 6.98 -8.30 -8.01
CA ASN A 37 6.78 -6.98 -7.36
C ASN A 37 6.94 -5.78 -8.32
N GLU A 38 7.81 -5.87 -9.33
CA GLU A 38 8.03 -4.85 -10.37
C GLU A 38 6.80 -4.67 -11.28
N ASP A 39 6.03 -5.74 -11.50
CA ASP A 39 4.82 -5.72 -12.34
C ASP A 39 3.56 -5.37 -11.53
N GLN A 40 3.65 -5.34 -10.20
CA GLN A 40 2.53 -5.03 -9.32
C GLN A 40 2.36 -3.52 -9.12
N VAL A 41 1.17 -3.00 -9.45
CA VAL A 41 0.79 -1.61 -9.18
C VAL A 41 -0.33 -1.58 -8.14
N LEU A 42 -0.01 -1.11 -6.94
CA LEU A 42 -0.97 -0.97 -5.84
C LEU A 42 -1.64 0.40 -5.88
N TYR A 43 -2.95 0.43 -5.67
CA TYR A 43 -3.72 1.67 -5.64
C TYR A 43 -4.40 1.83 -4.28
N CYS A 44 -4.25 3.01 -3.66
CA CYS A 44 -4.97 3.38 -2.46
C CYS A 44 -5.77 4.66 -2.71
N CYS A 45 -7.08 4.61 -2.47
CA CYS A 45 -8.01 5.74 -2.69
C CYS A 45 -7.91 6.37 -4.10
N GLY A 46 -7.62 5.56 -5.12
CA GLY A 46 -7.45 6.02 -6.50
C GLY A 46 -6.09 6.66 -6.81
N ARG A 47 -5.11 6.55 -5.91
CA ARG A 47 -3.72 6.97 -6.16
C ARG A 47 -2.80 5.75 -6.23
N PRO A 48 -1.92 5.64 -7.24
CA PRO A 48 -0.88 4.62 -7.24
C PRO A 48 0.04 4.84 -6.04
N LEU A 49 0.42 3.74 -5.40
CA LEU A 49 1.38 3.72 -4.30
C LEU A 49 2.78 3.41 -4.86
N ASP A 50 3.76 4.19 -4.42
CA ASP A 50 5.18 3.91 -4.67
C ASP A 50 5.72 2.97 -3.58
N ASP A 51 6.75 2.19 -3.92
CA ASP A 51 7.33 1.19 -3.01
C ASP A 51 7.94 1.80 -1.74
N ASP A 52 8.43 3.04 -1.85
CA ASP A 52 9.00 3.81 -0.75
C ASP A 52 7.93 4.50 0.13
N GLN A 53 6.63 4.35 -0.18
CA GLN A 53 5.56 4.90 0.66
C GLN A 53 5.34 4.04 1.90
N GLU A 54 5.33 4.68 3.08
CA GLU A 54 4.79 4.08 4.29
C GLU A 54 3.27 3.87 4.11
N THR A 55 2.79 2.68 4.47
CA THR A 55 1.35 2.33 4.42
C THR A 55 0.49 3.29 5.24
N PHE A 56 1.08 3.86 6.30
CA PHE A 56 0.48 4.91 7.12
C PHE A 56 0.73 6.30 6.52
N GLY A 57 0.25 6.54 5.30
CA GLY A 57 0.38 7.83 4.62
C GLY A 57 -0.09 8.96 5.52
N ARG A 58 0.84 9.75 6.06
CA ARG A 58 0.51 10.94 6.84
C ARG A 58 -0.31 11.84 5.93
N ARG A 59 -1.60 12.03 6.26
CA ARG A 59 -2.43 13.07 5.68
C ARG A 59 -1.74 14.42 5.94
N ARG A 60 -0.82 14.81 5.06
CA ARG A 60 -0.34 16.18 5.00
C ARG A 60 -1.54 16.99 4.55
N GLY A 61 -2.19 17.62 5.52
CA GLY A 61 -3.27 18.57 5.27
C GLY A 61 -2.82 19.64 4.29
N PRO A 62 -3.76 20.26 3.56
CA PRO A 62 -3.45 21.34 2.65
C PRO A 62 -2.73 22.46 3.41
N ASN A 63 -1.59 22.88 2.86
CA ASN A 63 -0.77 23.97 3.38
C ASN A 63 -1.63 25.25 3.39
N THR A 64 -2.06 25.70 4.58
CA THR A 64 -2.87 26.91 4.80
C THR A 64 -2.01 28.17 4.76
N ASN A 65 -1.24 28.38 3.70
CA ASN A 65 -0.48 29.61 3.48
C ASN A 65 -0.80 30.20 2.11
N GLN A 66 -1.94 30.89 2.03
CA GLN A 66 -2.09 32.07 1.18
C GLN A 66 -3.37 32.84 1.54
N THR A 67 -3.29 33.75 2.50
CA THR A 67 -3.77 35.15 2.34
C THR A 67 -2.99 36.04 3.30
#